data_AF-A0A963T8A3-F1
#
_entry.id   AF-A0A963T8A3-F1
#
_cell.length_a   1.000
_cell.length_b   1.000
_cell.length_c   1.000
_cell.angle_alpha   90.00
_cell.angle_beta   90.00
_cell.angle_gamma   90.00
#
_symmetry.space_group_name_H-M   'P 1'
#
loop_
_entity.id
_entity.type
_entity.pdbx_description
1 polymer ?
#
loop_
_entity_poly.entity_id
_entity_poly.type
_entity_poly.pdbx_seq_one_letter_code
_entity_poly.pdbx_strand_id
1 'polypeptide(L)'
;MRGVKRAGNVVLALLACAACATSPIEERSDALAPFTIALRDSQPDGALAVVYEMRGARLVWIAAEHATRTDSLTFSLINDAYRYFDFDTVIVEGCPASWGANAERLVNYAQEGAGKEKDGFQPNGETVPTVLGGIADGATIYCGEPDDAALLQFLSERGIAAADVLGFYTMRMIPQWIRERQIVDAGDPAVDALLDEELRRNRGDLGLDEDVLATVGDLRRWYEAKNGKALDAGIKLEEVGPLADGPYETNVVGAAISRARAAYLHGLVIDRLKEGGSLLVVFGASHLMIHKPALDASLGEACYYGAALQDALTSRR
;
A
#
# COMPACT_ATOMS: atom_id res chain seq x y z
N MET A 1 33.61 -79.70 -4.87
CA MET A 1 33.14 -78.63 -5.79
C MET A 1 31.76 -78.21 -5.32
N ARG A 2 31.61 -77.27 -4.38
CA ARG A 2 31.47 -75.80 -4.54
C ARG A 2 30.62 -75.39 -5.76
N GLY A 3 29.46 -74.78 -5.51
CA GLY A 3 28.58 -74.26 -6.57
C GLY A 3 27.27 -73.60 -6.11
N VAL A 4 27.37 -72.55 -5.28
CA VAL A 4 26.60 -71.27 -5.30
C VAL A 4 25.05 -71.32 -5.40
N LYS A 5 24.38 -71.04 -4.26
CA LYS A 5 23.00 -70.54 -4.20
C LYS A 5 23.00 -69.02 -4.45
N ARG A 6 22.31 -68.53 -5.48
CA ARG A 6 22.04 -67.10 -5.67
C ARG A 6 20.78 -66.72 -4.87
N ALA A 7 20.97 -65.98 -3.78
CA ALA A 7 19.91 -65.24 -3.11
C ALA A 7 19.49 -64.08 -4.01
N GLY A 8 18.22 -64.06 -4.41
CA GLY A 8 17.60 -62.92 -5.07
C GLY A 8 17.36 -61.83 -4.04
N ASN A 9 18.25 -60.84 -4.03
CA ASN A 9 18.01 -59.52 -3.46
C ASN A 9 17.00 -58.75 -4.33
N VAL A 10 16.53 -57.61 -3.81
CA VAL A 10 15.90 -56.48 -4.53
C VAL A 10 14.38 -56.68 -4.72
N VAL A 11 13.46 -55.81 -4.27
CA VAL A 11 13.44 -54.36 -4.10
C VAL A 11 12.60 -54.02 -2.86
N LEU A 12 13.22 -53.45 -1.82
CA LEU A 12 12.49 -52.66 -0.83
C LEU A 12 12.20 -51.32 -1.53
N ALA A 13 11.02 -51.19 -2.12
CA ALA A 13 10.58 -49.93 -2.69
C ALA A 13 10.34 -48.97 -1.53
N LEU A 14 11.40 -48.25 -1.16
CA LEU A 14 11.33 -47.05 -0.35
C LEU A 14 10.23 -46.18 -0.96
N LEU A 15 9.11 -46.09 -0.24
CA LEU A 15 8.22 -44.95 -0.31
C LEU A 15 9.07 -43.71 -0.02
N ALA A 16 9.74 -43.21 -1.05
CA ALA A 16 9.93 -41.78 -1.21
C ALA A 16 8.53 -41.20 -1.48
N CYS A 17 7.66 -41.24 -0.47
CA CYS A 17 6.66 -40.22 -0.31
C CYS A 17 7.47 -38.94 -0.33
N ALA A 18 7.48 -38.32 -1.51
CA ALA A 18 7.85 -36.94 -1.69
C ALA A 18 7.11 -36.19 -0.59
N ALA A 19 7.83 -35.90 0.49
CA ALA A 19 7.59 -34.69 1.23
C ALA A 19 7.80 -33.62 0.17
N CYS A 20 6.72 -33.28 -0.55
CA CYS A 20 6.53 -31.94 -1.08
C CYS A 20 6.67 -31.08 0.16
N ALA A 21 7.91 -30.73 0.49
CA ALA A 21 8.25 -29.85 1.58
C ALA A 21 7.61 -28.53 1.17
N THR A 22 6.40 -28.34 1.63
CA THR A 22 5.61 -27.17 1.40
C THR A 22 6.22 -26.09 2.27
N SER A 23 7.28 -25.43 1.78
CA SER A 23 7.92 -24.27 2.43
C SER A 23 6.88 -23.24 2.85
N PRO A 24 6.63 -22.98 4.14
CA PRO A 24 5.55 -22.12 4.60
C PRO A 24 5.52 -20.76 3.86
N ILE A 25 4.35 -20.10 3.79
CA ILE A 25 4.32 -18.70 3.31
C ILE A 25 5.10 -17.87 4.34
N GLU A 26 6.26 -17.36 3.92
CA GLU A 26 7.15 -16.58 4.76
C GLU A 26 6.91 -15.09 4.52
N GLU A 27 6.96 -14.29 5.59
CA GLU A 27 6.96 -12.83 5.46
C GLU A 27 8.34 -12.37 4.98
N ARG A 28 8.38 -11.69 3.82
CA ARG A 28 9.60 -11.22 3.17
C ARG A 28 9.65 -9.69 3.05
N SER A 29 9.32 -8.99 4.14
CA SER A 29 9.36 -7.52 4.17
C SER A 29 10.77 -6.95 3.99
N ASP A 30 11.82 -7.77 4.14
CA ASP A 30 13.20 -7.46 3.77
C ASP A 30 13.35 -7.20 2.27
N ALA A 31 12.59 -7.91 1.44
CA ALA A 31 12.66 -7.85 -0.02
C ALA A 31 11.81 -6.74 -0.66
N LEU A 32 11.07 -5.94 0.11
CA LEU A 32 10.33 -4.80 -0.43
C LEU A 32 11.29 -3.85 -1.18
N ALA A 33 10.87 -3.28 -2.30
CA ALA A 33 11.70 -2.34 -3.05
C ALA A 33 11.68 -0.94 -2.40
N PRO A 34 12.80 -0.20 -2.42
CA PRO A 34 12.76 1.24 -2.14
C PRO A 34 12.07 1.98 -3.29
N PHE A 35 11.22 2.96 -2.98
CA PHE A 35 10.60 3.79 -4.01
C PHE A 35 11.60 4.83 -4.53
N THR A 36 12.27 4.51 -5.63
CA THR A 36 13.29 5.35 -6.27
C THR A 36 12.74 6.03 -7.52
N ILE A 37 13.51 6.99 -8.06
CA ILE A 37 13.25 7.57 -9.39
C ILE A 37 13.15 6.46 -10.44
N ALA A 38 14.09 5.51 -10.43
CA ALA A 38 14.07 4.39 -11.37
C ALA A 38 12.82 3.50 -11.22
N LEU A 39 12.38 3.22 -9.98
CA LEU A 39 11.18 2.41 -9.77
C LEU A 39 9.92 3.16 -10.21
N ARG A 40 9.80 4.46 -9.87
CA ARG A 40 8.73 5.33 -10.32
C ARG A 40 8.63 5.35 -11.85
N ASP A 41 9.77 5.55 -12.52
CA ASP A 41 9.82 5.65 -13.98
C ASP A 41 9.57 4.29 -14.68
N SER A 42 9.67 3.17 -13.93
CA SER A 42 9.31 1.83 -14.40
C SER A 42 7.87 1.42 -14.11
N GLN A 43 7.12 2.25 -13.37
CA GLN A 43 5.73 1.98 -13.05
C GLN A 43 4.92 1.95 -14.36
N PRO A 44 4.08 0.93 -14.57
CA PRO A 44 3.23 0.89 -15.77
C PRO A 44 2.29 2.09 -15.84
N ASP A 45 1.97 2.49 -17.07
CA ASP A 45 0.96 3.51 -17.33
C ASP A 45 -0.42 2.95 -16.99
N GLY A 46 -1.07 3.57 -16.00
CA GLY A 46 -2.42 3.24 -15.56
C GLY A 46 -2.53 2.04 -14.61
N ALA A 47 -3.77 1.65 -14.35
CA ALA A 47 -4.09 0.57 -13.42
C ALA A 47 -3.78 -0.82 -13.97
N LEU A 48 -3.45 -1.76 -13.10
CA LEU A 48 -3.23 -3.17 -13.47
C LEU A 48 -3.56 -4.11 -12.32
N ALA A 49 -3.62 -5.40 -12.62
CA ALA A 49 -3.82 -6.44 -11.62
C ALA A 49 -2.70 -7.48 -11.65
N VAL A 50 -2.42 -8.04 -10.47
CA VAL A 50 -1.50 -9.16 -10.29
C VAL A 50 -2.21 -10.25 -9.50
N VAL A 51 -2.08 -11.49 -9.95
CA VAL A 51 -2.65 -12.65 -9.26
C VAL A 51 -1.53 -13.61 -8.86
N TYR A 52 -1.56 -14.02 -7.59
CA TYR A 52 -0.72 -15.09 -7.05
C TYR A 52 -1.63 -16.22 -6.56
N GLU A 53 -1.21 -17.46 -6.79
CA GLU A 53 -1.86 -18.64 -6.21
C GLU A 53 -0.79 -19.51 -5.54
N MET A 54 -0.96 -19.77 -4.25
CA MET A 54 -0.07 -20.64 -3.49
C MET A 54 -0.88 -21.44 -2.47
N ARG A 55 -0.89 -22.77 -2.60
CA ARG A 55 -1.51 -23.70 -1.62
C ARG A 55 -2.98 -23.45 -1.32
N GLY A 56 -3.74 -23.10 -2.35
CA GLY A 56 -5.16 -22.78 -2.19
C GLY A 56 -5.41 -21.41 -1.60
N ALA A 57 -4.37 -20.65 -1.20
CA ALA A 57 -4.49 -19.23 -0.99
C ALA A 57 -4.36 -18.49 -2.34
N ARG A 58 -5.15 -17.45 -2.53
CA ARG A 58 -5.10 -16.56 -3.70
C ARG A 58 -4.96 -15.13 -3.25
N LEU A 59 -4.04 -14.40 -3.86
CA LEU A 59 -3.97 -12.94 -3.77
C LEU A 59 -4.34 -12.36 -5.14
N VAL A 60 -5.32 -11.47 -5.17
CA VAL A 60 -5.55 -10.54 -6.28
C VAL A 60 -5.18 -9.15 -5.78
N TRP A 61 -4.16 -8.54 -6.37
CA TRP A 61 -3.78 -7.16 -6.09
C TRP A 61 -4.18 -6.28 -7.26
N ILE A 62 -5.05 -5.31 -7.03
CA ILE A 62 -5.36 -4.24 -7.98
C ILE A 62 -4.48 -3.04 -7.66
N ALA A 63 -3.53 -2.77 -8.54
CA ALA A 63 -2.72 -1.56 -8.55
C ALA A 63 -3.57 -0.43 -9.16
N ALA A 64 -4.26 0.31 -8.31
CA ALA A 64 -5.15 1.38 -8.70
C ALA A 64 -4.37 2.60 -9.23
N GLU A 65 -4.95 3.26 -10.22
CA GLU A 65 -4.68 4.65 -10.51
C GLU A 65 -5.82 5.42 -9.86
N HIS A 66 -5.56 6.11 -8.74
CA HIS A 66 -6.62 6.75 -7.94
C HIS A 66 -7.57 7.53 -8.83
N ALA A 67 -8.82 7.07 -8.92
CA ALA A 67 -9.76 7.50 -9.93
C ALA A 67 -11.12 7.75 -9.30
N THR A 68 -11.77 8.80 -9.78
CA THR A 68 -13.18 9.09 -9.46
C THR A 68 -14.08 8.82 -10.65
N ARG A 69 -13.53 8.27 -11.73
CA ARG A 69 -14.21 8.01 -12.99
C ARG A 69 -14.60 6.54 -13.08
N THR A 70 -15.89 6.25 -13.22
CA THR A 70 -16.42 4.87 -13.25
C THR A 70 -16.08 4.12 -14.54
N ASP A 71 -15.71 4.86 -15.60
CA ASP A 71 -15.17 4.34 -16.86
C ASP A 71 -13.64 4.13 -16.83
N SER A 72 -12.98 4.35 -15.69
CA SER A 72 -11.55 4.09 -15.53
C SER A 72 -11.22 2.60 -15.48
N LEU A 73 -9.98 2.28 -15.85
CA LEU A 73 -9.47 0.90 -15.77
C LEU A 73 -9.46 0.37 -14.33
N THR A 74 -9.24 1.22 -13.32
CA THR A 74 -9.34 0.83 -11.91
C THR A 74 -10.72 0.29 -11.56
N PHE A 75 -11.78 1.01 -11.93
CA PHE A 75 -13.15 0.56 -11.68
C PHE A 75 -13.46 -0.74 -12.44
N SER A 76 -13.02 -0.85 -13.70
CA SER A 76 -13.18 -2.09 -14.47
C SER A 76 -12.50 -3.28 -13.78
N LEU A 77 -11.25 -3.12 -13.34
CA LEU A 77 -10.49 -4.19 -12.69
C LEU A 77 -11.09 -4.64 -11.35
N ILE A 78 -11.63 -3.71 -10.56
CA ILE A 78 -12.33 -4.04 -9.30
C ILE A 78 -13.60 -4.84 -9.60
N ASN A 79 -14.40 -4.38 -10.57
CA ASN A 79 -15.62 -5.10 -10.97
C ASN A 79 -15.29 -6.48 -11.54
N ASP A 80 -14.24 -6.60 -12.35
CA ASP A 80 -13.78 -7.87 -12.89
C ASP A 80 -13.26 -8.80 -11.79
N ALA A 81 -12.60 -8.26 -10.75
CA ALA A 81 -12.14 -9.07 -9.62
C ALA A 81 -13.31 -9.78 -8.95
N TYR A 82 -14.36 -9.05 -8.57
CA TYR A 82 -15.58 -9.62 -7.99
C TYR A 82 -16.38 -10.49 -8.95
N ARG A 83 -16.24 -10.27 -10.26
CA ARG A 83 -16.90 -11.11 -11.27
C ARG A 83 -16.24 -12.48 -11.42
N TYR A 84 -14.92 -12.54 -11.33
CA TYR A 84 -14.14 -13.73 -11.68
C TYR A 84 -13.61 -14.51 -10.48
N PHE A 85 -13.63 -13.91 -9.29
CA PHE A 85 -13.16 -14.53 -8.06
C PHE A 85 -14.10 -14.19 -6.91
N ASP A 86 -14.29 -15.16 -6.02
CA ASP A 86 -14.87 -14.93 -4.69
C ASP A 86 -13.75 -14.54 -3.72
N PHE A 87 -14.01 -13.65 -2.77
CA PHE A 87 -13.04 -13.19 -1.77
C PHE A 87 -13.50 -13.45 -0.34
N ASP A 88 -12.64 -14.06 0.48
CA ASP A 88 -12.83 -14.20 1.93
C ASP A 88 -12.43 -12.90 2.66
N THR A 89 -11.44 -12.20 2.12
CA THR A 89 -10.87 -10.99 2.72
C THR A 89 -10.62 -9.90 1.68
N VAL A 90 -10.88 -8.65 2.05
CA VAL A 90 -10.54 -7.46 1.26
C VAL A 90 -9.72 -6.50 2.12
N ILE A 91 -8.61 -5.99 1.61
CA ILE A 91 -7.80 -4.94 2.25
C ILE A 91 -7.86 -3.68 1.40
N VAL A 92 -8.23 -2.55 2.02
CA VAL A 92 -8.40 -1.25 1.35
C VAL A 92 -7.40 -0.21 1.85
N GLU A 93 -6.99 0.67 0.93
CA GLU A 93 -6.15 1.83 1.22
C GLU A 93 -6.91 2.96 1.92
N GLY A 94 -6.19 3.81 2.67
CA GLY A 94 -6.70 5.11 3.12
C GLY A 94 -7.39 5.11 4.49
N CYS A 95 -7.36 4.00 5.22
CA CYS A 95 -7.82 3.96 6.61
C CYS A 95 -6.88 3.12 7.49
N PRO A 96 -6.77 3.43 8.80
CA PRO A 96 -5.90 2.74 9.72
C PRO A 96 -6.50 1.40 10.17
N ALA A 97 -5.63 0.40 10.30
CA ALA A 97 -5.99 -0.96 10.68
C ALA A 97 -6.59 -1.07 12.10
N SER A 98 -6.31 -0.11 12.99
CA SER A 98 -6.96 -0.04 14.32
C SER A 98 -8.47 0.08 14.28
N TRP A 99 -9.05 0.53 13.15
CA TRP A 99 -10.50 0.54 12.99
C TRP A 99 -11.10 -0.86 12.99
N GLY A 100 -10.28 -1.89 12.77
CA GLY A 100 -10.67 -3.29 12.82
C GLY A 100 -11.40 -3.78 11.58
N ALA A 101 -11.82 -5.04 11.64
CA ALA A 101 -12.58 -5.68 10.58
C ALA A 101 -13.97 -5.05 10.41
N ASN A 102 -14.39 -4.84 9.17
CA ASN A 102 -15.70 -4.29 8.81
C ASN A 102 -16.03 -2.98 9.54
N ALA A 103 -15.02 -2.12 9.69
CA ALA A 103 -15.14 -0.86 10.41
C ALA A 103 -16.33 -0.03 9.94
N GLU A 104 -17.24 0.31 10.86
CA GLU A 104 -18.47 1.05 10.56
C GLU A 104 -18.17 2.35 9.81
N ARG A 105 -17.11 3.06 10.20
CA ARG A 105 -16.70 4.30 9.53
C ARG A 105 -16.35 4.10 8.05
N LEU A 106 -15.62 3.04 7.72
CA LEU A 106 -15.27 2.71 6.33
C LEU A 106 -16.52 2.30 5.54
N VAL A 107 -17.38 1.47 6.14
CA VAL A 107 -18.63 1.02 5.53
C VAL A 107 -19.55 2.21 5.25
N ASN A 108 -19.75 3.09 6.24
CA ASN A 108 -20.54 4.31 6.10
C ASN A 108 -19.95 5.23 5.03
N TYR A 109 -18.63 5.41 4.99
CA TYR A 109 -17.96 6.21 3.94
C TYR A 109 -18.25 5.67 2.53
N ALA A 110 -18.22 4.35 2.34
CA ALA A 110 -18.56 3.72 1.06
C ALA A 110 -20.06 3.85 0.74
N GLN A 111 -20.94 3.60 1.72
CA GLN A 111 -22.40 3.71 1.57
C GLN A 111 -22.85 5.15 1.29
N GLU A 112 -22.20 6.14 1.88
CA GLU A 112 -22.44 7.55 1.58
C GLU A 112 -22.08 7.87 0.13
N GLY A 113 -21.08 7.22 -0.45
CA GLY A 113 -20.77 7.35 -1.88
C GLY A 113 -21.76 6.59 -2.78
N ALA A 114 -22.39 5.55 -2.27
CA ALA A 114 -23.28 4.68 -3.04
C ALA A 114 -24.47 5.44 -3.63
N GLY A 115 -24.76 5.21 -4.91
CA GLY A 115 -25.89 5.85 -5.61
C GLY A 115 -25.75 7.36 -5.84
N LYS A 116 -24.59 7.95 -5.48
CA LYS A 116 -24.25 9.35 -5.79
C LYS A 116 -23.42 9.49 -7.07
N GLU A 117 -23.23 8.40 -7.81
CA GLU A 117 -22.61 8.47 -9.13
C GLU A 117 -23.41 9.42 -10.03
N LYS A 118 -22.71 10.36 -10.68
CA LYS A 118 -23.31 11.27 -11.65
C LYS A 118 -22.38 11.48 -12.83
N ASP A 119 -22.89 11.27 -14.04
CA ASP A 119 -22.14 11.47 -15.29
C ASP A 119 -20.80 10.71 -15.32
N GLY A 120 -20.75 9.53 -14.71
CA GLY A 120 -19.55 8.69 -14.57
C GLY A 120 -18.57 9.12 -13.48
N PHE A 121 -18.93 10.08 -12.62
CA PHE A 121 -18.14 10.48 -11.46
C PHE A 121 -18.67 9.79 -10.19
N GLN A 122 -17.82 9.02 -9.52
CA GLN A 122 -18.08 8.37 -8.25
C GLN A 122 -17.40 9.17 -7.12
N PRO A 123 -18.16 9.88 -6.25
CA PRO A 123 -17.58 10.43 -5.03
C PRO A 123 -17.01 9.29 -4.18
N ASN A 124 -15.91 9.55 -3.47
CA ASN A 124 -15.17 8.57 -2.69
C ASN A 124 -14.45 7.48 -3.51
N GLY A 125 -14.38 7.66 -4.84
CA GLY A 125 -13.49 6.93 -5.75
C GLY A 125 -13.62 5.41 -5.70
N GLU A 126 -12.51 4.73 -5.94
CA GLU A 126 -12.41 3.28 -6.01
C GLU A 126 -12.70 2.56 -4.68
N THR A 127 -12.70 3.28 -3.55
CA THR A 127 -13.08 2.73 -2.24
C THR A 127 -14.53 2.23 -2.25
N VAL A 128 -15.44 2.91 -2.96
CA VAL A 128 -16.87 2.56 -3.01
C VAL A 128 -17.10 1.16 -3.61
N PRO A 129 -16.71 0.87 -4.87
CA PRO A 129 -16.93 -0.46 -5.44
C PRO A 129 -16.12 -1.54 -4.70
N THR A 130 -14.96 -1.21 -4.15
CA THR A 130 -14.16 -2.16 -3.37
C THR A 130 -14.87 -2.58 -2.08
N VAL A 131 -15.32 -1.63 -1.27
CA VAL A 131 -15.96 -1.96 0.01
C VAL A 131 -17.32 -2.61 -0.21
N LEU A 132 -18.15 -2.07 -1.11
CA LEU A 132 -19.50 -2.60 -1.33
C LEU A 132 -19.48 -3.96 -2.03
N GLY A 133 -18.51 -4.22 -2.92
CA GLY A 133 -18.28 -5.53 -3.51
C GLY A 133 -17.89 -6.56 -2.45
N GLY A 134 -16.95 -6.22 -1.56
CA GLY A 134 -16.58 -7.08 -0.44
C GLY A 134 -17.75 -7.42 0.48
N ILE A 135 -18.63 -6.47 0.78
CA ILE A 135 -19.86 -6.72 1.56
C ILE A 135 -20.80 -7.67 0.83
N ALA A 136 -20.98 -7.48 -0.49
CA ALA A 136 -21.87 -8.32 -1.29
C ALA A 136 -21.41 -9.78 -1.35
N ASP A 137 -20.10 -10.00 -1.38
CA ASP A 137 -19.47 -11.34 -1.35
C ASP A 137 -19.41 -11.96 0.05
N GLY A 138 -19.73 -11.19 1.10
CA GLY A 138 -19.59 -11.62 2.48
C GLY A 138 -18.14 -11.68 2.97
N ALA A 139 -17.23 -10.98 2.30
CA ALA A 139 -15.83 -10.88 2.67
C ALA A 139 -15.64 -10.08 3.97
N THR A 140 -14.54 -10.36 4.68
CA THR A 140 -14.10 -9.49 5.79
C THR A 140 -13.22 -8.36 5.26
N ILE A 141 -13.60 -7.12 5.57
CA ILE A 141 -12.93 -5.93 5.04
C ILE A 141 -11.99 -5.35 6.11
N TYR A 142 -10.73 -5.11 5.74
CA TYR A 142 -9.72 -4.51 6.60
C TYR A 142 -9.17 -3.22 6.00
N CYS A 143 -8.84 -2.30 6.88
CA CYS A 143 -8.02 -1.14 6.60
C CYS A 143 -6.53 -1.55 6.55
N GLY A 144 -5.81 -1.11 5.52
CA GLY A 144 -4.42 -1.53 5.29
C GLY A 144 -3.33 -0.60 5.80
N GLU A 145 -3.68 0.57 6.38
CA GLU A 145 -2.70 1.52 6.89
C GLU A 145 -2.30 1.22 8.35
N PRO A 146 -1.04 1.42 8.74
CA PRO A 146 -0.68 1.43 10.15
C PRO A 146 -1.28 2.66 10.84
N ASP A 147 -1.45 2.58 12.17
CA ASP A 147 -1.69 3.75 12.99
C ASP A 147 -0.48 4.69 13.02
N ASP A 148 -0.73 5.99 13.12
CA ASP A 148 0.32 7.01 13.18
C ASP A 148 1.28 6.80 14.36
N ALA A 149 0.78 6.37 15.52
CA ALA A 149 1.62 6.04 16.67
C ALA A 149 2.56 4.84 16.40
N ALA A 150 2.05 3.79 15.76
CA ALA A 150 2.85 2.62 15.40
C ALA A 150 3.89 2.96 14.33
N LEU A 151 3.50 3.80 13.36
CA LEU A 151 4.39 4.34 12.34
C LEU A 151 5.52 5.16 12.98
N LEU A 152 5.19 6.07 13.91
CA LEU A 152 6.18 6.90 14.60
C LEU A 152 7.18 6.05 15.38
N GLN A 153 6.71 5.02 16.10
CA GLN A 153 7.60 4.08 16.80
C GLN A 153 8.57 3.40 15.81
N PHE A 154 8.04 2.86 14.71
CA PHE A 154 8.86 2.18 13.69
C PHE A 154 9.94 3.10 13.09
N LEU A 155 9.60 4.37 12.89
CA LEU A 155 10.50 5.39 12.35
C LEU A 155 11.55 5.81 13.38
N SER A 156 11.16 5.97 14.65
CA SER A 156 12.07 6.29 15.75
C SER A 156 13.13 5.21 15.96
N GLU A 157 12.76 3.93 15.86
CA GLU A 157 13.71 2.80 15.93
C GLU A 157 14.76 2.83 14.81
N ARG A 158 14.50 3.58 13.73
CA ARG A 158 15.40 3.79 12.59
C ARG A 158 16.09 5.15 12.61
N GLY A 159 15.99 5.88 13.72
CA GLY A 159 16.66 7.16 13.93
C GLY A 159 16.00 8.34 13.20
N ILE A 160 14.78 8.19 12.70
CA ILE A 160 14.01 9.31 12.15
C ILE A 160 13.39 10.09 13.30
N ALA A 161 13.69 11.39 13.38
CA ALA A 161 13.18 12.25 14.44
C ALA A 161 11.67 12.51 14.28
N ALA A 162 10.94 12.59 15.39
CA ALA A 162 9.52 12.92 15.37
C ALA A 162 9.22 14.28 14.69
N ALA A 163 10.09 15.27 14.88
CA ALA A 163 10.01 16.56 14.19
C ALA A 163 10.08 16.42 12.66
N ASP A 164 10.87 15.47 12.16
CA ASP A 164 10.97 15.22 10.72
C ASP A 164 9.68 14.61 10.16
N VAL A 165 9.06 13.69 10.91
CA VAL A 165 7.76 13.09 10.55
C VAL A 165 6.66 14.14 10.56
N LEU A 166 6.57 14.95 11.61
CA LEU A 166 5.60 16.04 11.73
C LEU A 166 5.78 17.09 10.64
N GLY A 167 7.02 17.51 10.41
CA GLY A 167 7.36 18.47 9.36
C GLY A 167 6.97 17.94 7.97
N PHE A 168 7.30 16.69 7.67
CA PHE A 168 6.94 16.07 6.40
C PHE A 168 5.42 15.97 6.19
N TYR A 169 4.68 15.47 7.19
CA TYR A 169 3.22 15.36 7.10
C TYR A 169 2.53 16.71 6.90
N THR A 170 3.06 17.76 7.50
CA THR A 170 2.51 19.11 7.32
C THR A 170 2.84 19.66 5.93
N MET A 171 4.10 19.54 5.49
CA MET A 171 4.54 20.11 4.20
C MET A 171 3.94 19.41 2.98
N ARG A 172 3.66 18.11 3.06
CA ARG A 172 3.06 17.35 1.93
C ARG A 172 1.64 17.81 1.56
N MET A 173 0.99 18.61 2.40
CA MET A 173 -0.34 19.16 2.12
C MET A 173 -0.31 20.36 1.17
N ILE A 174 0.80 21.11 1.09
CA ILE A 174 0.87 22.30 0.24
C ILE A 174 0.54 21.97 -1.24
N PRO A 175 1.13 20.93 -1.87
CA PRO A 175 0.73 20.57 -3.23
C PRO A 175 -0.74 20.14 -3.36
N GLN A 176 -1.33 19.56 -2.31
CA GLN A 176 -2.75 19.22 -2.31
C GLN A 176 -3.61 20.50 -2.29
N TRP A 177 -3.31 21.46 -1.43
CA TRP A 177 -4.01 22.74 -1.36
C TRP A 177 -3.93 23.53 -2.67
N ILE A 178 -2.78 23.47 -3.37
CA ILE A 178 -2.62 24.05 -4.71
C ILE A 178 -3.55 23.34 -5.71
N ARG A 179 -3.59 22.00 -5.72
CA ARG A 179 -4.48 21.23 -6.61
C ARG A 179 -5.96 21.53 -6.36
N GLU A 180 -6.32 21.68 -5.09
CA GLU A 180 -7.68 22.01 -4.64
C GLU A 180 -8.02 23.50 -4.76
N ARG A 181 -7.05 24.33 -5.19
CA ARG A 181 -7.18 25.79 -5.34
C ARG A 181 -7.53 26.52 -4.03
N GLN A 182 -7.10 25.97 -2.90
CA GLN A 182 -7.16 26.67 -1.61
C GLN A 182 -6.12 27.80 -1.54
N ILE A 183 -4.98 27.61 -2.23
CA ILE A 183 -3.88 28.56 -2.38
C ILE A 183 -3.37 28.53 -3.83
N VAL A 184 -2.69 29.59 -4.26
CA VAL A 184 -2.06 29.63 -5.59
C VAL A 184 -0.69 28.94 -5.60
N ASP A 185 0.12 29.22 -4.59
CA ASP A 185 1.45 28.67 -4.39
C ASP A 185 1.86 28.77 -2.90
N ALA A 186 3.11 28.40 -2.58
CA ALA A 186 3.62 28.42 -1.20
C ALA A 186 3.83 29.82 -0.61
N GLY A 187 3.80 30.88 -1.42
CA GLY A 187 3.90 32.27 -0.98
C GLY A 187 2.54 32.95 -0.76
N ASP A 188 1.43 32.23 -0.95
CA ASP A 188 0.08 32.74 -0.74
C ASP A 188 -0.13 33.16 0.75
N PRO A 189 -0.70 34.34 1.02
CA PRO A 189 -0.94 34.81 2.40
C PRO A 189 -1.76 33.86 3.28
N ALA A 190 -2.58 32.98 2.69
CA ALA A 190 -3.35 31.99 3.43
C ALA A 190 -2.52 30.79 3.93
N VAL A 191 -1.30 30.57 3.39
CA VAL A 191 -0.46 29.41 3.71
C VAL A 191 -0.16 29.31 5.20
N ASP A 192 0.16 30.41 5.88
CA ASP A 192 0.52 30.35 7.30
C ASP A 192 -0.64 29.88 8.19
N ALA A 193 -1.88 30.29 7.87
CA ALA A 193 -3.05 29.85 8.61
C ALA A 193 -3.34 28.35 8.39
N LEU A 194 -3.20 27.89 7.14
CA LEU A 194 -3.36 26.48 6.79
C LEU A 194 -2.25 25.61 7.41
N LEU A 195 -1.01 26.09 7.40
CA LEU A 195 0.11 25.40 8.05
C LEU A 195 -0.07 25.31 9.57
N ASP A 196 -0.55 26.36 10.23
CA ASP A 196 -0.81 26.31 11.68
C ASP A 196 -1.88 25.27 12.02
N GLU A 197 -2.99 25.26 11.28
CA GLU A 197 -4.06 24.28 11.47
C GLU A 197 -3.57 22.84 11.25
N GLU A 198 -2.87 22.61 10.13
CA GLU A 198 -2.37 21.31 9.74
C GLU A 198 -1.27 20.80 10.68
N LEU A 199 -0.39 21.69 11.14
CA LEU A 199 0.66 21.38 12.10
C LEU A 199 0.05 20.94 13.44
N ARG A 200 -0.94 21.66 13.97
CA ARG A 200 -1.63 21.27 15.21
C ARG A 200 -2.37 19.94 15.04
N ARG A 201 -3.05 19.75 13.91
CA ARG A 201 -3.77 18.50 13.60
C ARG A 201 -2.82 17.32 13.58
N ASN A 202 -1.76 17.37 12.78
CA ASN A 202 -0.78 16.29 12.65
C ASN A 202 -0.01 16.04 13.96
N ARG A 203 0.28 17.09 14.74
CA ARG A 203 0.90 16.93 16.07
C ARG A 203 0.00 16.13 17.01
N GLY A 204 -1.30 16.44 17.02
CA GLY A 204 -2.31 15.70 17.78
C GLY A 204 -2.47 14.25 17.31
N ASP A 205 -2.56 14.04 16.00
CA ASP A 205 -2.69 12.70 15.39
C ASP A 205 -1.47 11.81 15.70
N LEU A 206 -0.27 12.39 15.69
CA LEU A 206 0.98 11.70 16.06
C LEU A 206 1.21 11.58 17.58
N GLY A 207 0.40 12.24 18.42
CA GLY A 207 0.57 12.25 19.87
C GLY A 207 1.88 12.89 20.36
N LEU A 208 2.34 13.95 19.68
CA LEU A 208 3.61 14.63 20.00
C LEU A 208 3.43 15.78 21.00
N ASP A 209 4.49 16.07 21.75
CA ASP A 209 4.54 17.22 22.65
C ASP A 209 4.45 18.56 21.88
N GLU A 210 3.83 19.57 22.51
CA GLU A 210 3.57 20.89 21.91
C GLU A 210 4.83 21.69 21.54
N ASP A 211 5.99 21.32 22.09
CA ASP A 211 7.28 21.94 21.77
C ASP A 211 7.91 21.40 20.48
N VAL A 212 7.47 20.25 19.99
CA VAL A 212 7.93 19.67 18.72
C VAL A 212 7.36 20.50 17.56
N LEU A 213 8.25 21.27 16.92
CA LEU A 213 7.90 22.25 15.88
C LEU A 213 6.74 23.15 16.36
N ALA A 214 6.94 23.88 17.46
CA ALA A 214 5.87 24.61 18.14
C ALA A 214 5.10 25.59 17.25
N THR A 215 5.78 26.25 16.31
CA THR A 215 5.21 27.32 15.47
C THR A 215 5.41 27.08 13.98
N VAL A 216 4.62 27.77 13.14
CA VAL A 216 4.87 27.84 11.69
C VAL A 216 6.27 28.37 11.38
N GLY A 217 6.81 29.26 12.23
CA GLY A 217 8.20 29.73 12.10
C GLY A 217 9.23 28.62 12.33
N ASP A 218 8.99 27.69 13.25
CA ASP A 218 9.83 26.50 13.45
C ASP A 218 9.74 25.56 12.25
N LEU A 219 8.53 25.32 11.73
CA LEU A 219 8.31 24.50 10.54
C LEU A 219 9.04 25.05 9.31
N ARG A 220 8.97 26.37 9.08
CA ARG A 220 9.68 27.03 7.96
C ARG A 220 11.19 26.89 8.08
N ARG A 221 11.76 27.08 9.28
CA ARG A 221 13.19 26.84 9.55
C ARG A 221 13.58 25.38 9.36
N TRP A 222 12.74 24.46 9.81
CA TRP A 222 12.93 23.03 9.60
C TRP A 222 13.00 22.70 8.11
N TYR A 223 12.03 23.17 7.31
CA TYR A 223 12.00 22.94 5.88
C TYR A 223 13.25 23.52 5.19
N GLU A 224 13.65 24.74 5.56
CA GLU A 224 14.86 25.36 5.00
C GLU A 224 16.12 24.59 5.33
N ALA A 225 16.25 24.09 6.57
CA ALA A 225 17.37 23.26 6.97
C ALA A 225 17.42 21.93 6.20
N LYS A 226 16.27 21.30 5.92
CA LYS A 226 16.18 20.03 5.20
C LYS A 226 16.42 20.15 3.69
N ASN A 227 15.96 21.24 3.08
CA ASN A 227 15.91 21.38 1.63
C ASN A 227 16.85 22.46 1.07
N GLY A 228 17.58 23.15 1.94
CA GLY A 228 18.57 24.17 1.55
C GLY A 228 17.97 25.42 0.93
N LYS A 229 16.66 25.65 1.11
CA LYS A 229 15.94 26.82 0.59
C LYS A 229 14.73 27.18 1.43
N ALA A 230 14.39 28.47 1.47
CA ALA A 230 13.17 28.94 2.12
C ALA A 230 11.91 28.45 1.39
N LEU A 231 10.82 28.24 2.14
CA LEU A 231 9.52 27.83 1.60
C LEU A 231 8.95 28.85 0.61
N ASP A 232 9.16 30.14 0.85
CA ASP A 232 8.67 31.23 0.00
C ASP A 232 9.35 31.25 -1.38
N ALA A 233 10.45 30.52 -1.57
CA ALA A 233 11.04 30.27 -2.88
C ALA A 233 10.23 29.25 -3.72
N GLY A 234 9.08 28.80 -3.19
CA GLY A 234 8.20 27.80 -3.76
C GLY A 234 8.54 26.39 -3.29
N ILE A 235 7.51 25.52 -3.25
CA ILE A 235 7.67 24.08 -3.04
C ILE A 235 7.33 23.34 -4.32
N LYS A 236 8.14 22.36 -4.70
CA LYS A 236 7.83 21.46 -5.82
C LYS A 236 7.14 20.20 -5.31
N LEU A 237 6.30 19.60 -6.14
CA LEU A 237 5.64 18.34 -5.80
C LEU A 237 6.67 17.25 -5.45
N GLU A 238 7.80 17.22 -6.17
CA GLU A 238 8.83 16.22 -5.96
C GLU A 238 9.50 16.34 -4.58
N GLU A 239 9.49 17.51 -3.92
CA GLU A 239 10.16 17.70 -2.63
C GLU A 239 9.50 16.93 -1.48
N VAL A 240 8.21 16.66 -1.61
CA VAL A 240 7.41 15.94 -0.61
C VAL A 240 7.00 14.54 -1.09
N GLY A 241 7.59 14.08 -2.19
CA GLY A 241 7.44 12.70 -2.68
C GLY A 241 8.33 11.71 -1.93
N PRO A 242 7.95 10.43 -1.82
CA PRO A 242 8.71 9.42 -1.07
C PRO A 242 9.87 8.83 -1.89
N LEU A 243 10.74 9.68 -2.46
CA LEU A 243 11.84 9.24 -3.33
C LEU A 243 13.10 8.91 -2.51
N ALA A 244 13.43 7.63 -2.36
CA ALA A 244 14.58 7.19 -1.57
C ALA A 244 15.93 7.73 -2.09
N ASP A 245 16.02 8.00 -3.38
CA ASP A 245 17.17 8.59 -4.09
C ASP A 245 16.87 10.03 -4.57
N GLY A 246 15.86 10.67 -3.99
CA GLY A 246 15.50 12.06 -4.28
C GLY A 246 16.54 13.06 -3.77
N PRO A 247 16.62 14.26 -4.36
CA PRO A 247 17.65 15.24 -4.01
C PRO A 247 17.35 16.04 -2.74
N TYR A 248 16.18 15.85 -2.12
CA TYR A 248 15.73 16.60 -0.94
C TYR A 248 15.70 15.71 0.31
N GLU A 249 16.11 16.21 1.48
CA GLU A 249 16.05 15.39 2.70
C GLU A 249 14.61 15.04 3.08
N THR A 250 13.64 15.87 2.72
CA THR A 250 12.21 15.54 2.88
C THR A 250 11.80 14.33 2.04
N ASN A 251 12.50 14.03 0.94
CA ASN A 251 12.28 12.79 0.20
C ASN A 251 12.69 11.55 1.00
N VAL A 252 13.82 11.63 1.69
CA VAL A 252 14.33 10.53 2.52
C VAL A 252 13.36 10.22 3.67
N VAL A 253 12.81 11.26 4.31
CA VAL A 253 11.77 11.11 5.33
C VAL A 253 10.51 10.47 4.73
N GLY A 254 10.03 10.97 3.59
CA GLY A 254 8.88 10.40 2.88
C GLY A 254 9.08 8.94 2.48
N ALA A 255 10.28 8.59 2.01
CA ALA A 255 10.64 7.23 1.64
C ALA A 255 10.68 6.29 2.86
N ALA A 256 11.18 6.77 4.01
CA ALA A 256 11.15 6.02 5.26
C ALA A 256 9.71 5.75 5.73
N ILE A 257 8.84 6.77 5.67
CA ILE A 257 7.40 6.63 5.97
C ILE A 257 6.74 5.63 5.01
N SER A 258 6.98 5.76 3.71
CA SER A 258 6.45 4.85 2.69
C SER A 258 6.91 3.40 2.94
N ARG A 259 8.18 3.19 3.27
CA ARG A 259 8.72 1.87 3.61
C ARG A 259 8.06 1.28 4.85
N ALA A 260 7.82 2.08 5.88
CA ALA A 260 7.16 1.62 7.10
C ALA A 260 5.72 1.18 6.82
N ARG A 261 4.95 1.98 6.07
CA ARG A 261 3.58 1.64 5.64
C ARG A 261 3.56 0.36 4.78
N ALA A 262 4.50 0.23 3.84
CA ALA A 262 4.62 -0.97 3.01
C ALA A 262 5.00 -2.22 3.83
N ALA A 263 5.90 -2.10 4.81
CA ALA A 263 6.26 -3.22 5.68
C ALA A 263 5.05 -3.70 6.49
N TYR A 264 4.27 -2.76 7.05
CA TYR A 264 3.03 -3.06 7.77
C TYR A 264 2.02 -3.79 6.86
N LEU A 265 1.70 -3.20 5.71
CA LEU A 265 0.76 -3.78 4.75
C LEU A 265 1.21 -5.17 4.29
N HIS A 266 2.52 -5.38 4.10
CA HIS A 266 3.07 -6.68 3.68
C HIS A 266 2.82 -7.74 4.74
N GLY A 267 3.11 -7.42 6.00
CA GLY A 267 2.81 -8.30 7.13
C GLY A 267 1.32 -8.66 7.18
N LEU A 268 0.44 -7.65 7.06
CA LEU A 268 -1.01 -7.87 7.04
C LEU A 268 -1.44 -8.82 5.91
N VAL A 269 -0.99 -8.57 4.68
CA VAL A 269 -1.29 -9.41 3.50
C VAL A 269 -0.82 -10.85 3.72
N ILE A 270 0.42 -11.04 4.18
CA ILE A 270 0.99 -12.37 4.41
C ILE A 270 0.25 -13.11 5.52
N ASP A 271 -0.11 -12.43 6.61
CA ASP A 271 -0.85 -13.05 7.71
C ASP A 271 -2.26 -13.48 7.29
N ARG A 272 -2.97 -12.67 6.48
CA ARG A 272 -4.25 -13.08 5.90
C ARG A 272 -4.08 -14.29 4.96
N LEU A 273 -3.05 -14.31 4.11
CA LEU A 273 -2.80 -15.45 3.22
C LEU A 273 -2.42 -16.74 3.96
N LYS A 274 -1.76 -16.65 5.12
CA LYS A 274 -1.46 -17.83 5.98
C LYS A 274 -2.72 -18.45 6.60
N GLU A 275 -3.77 -17.67 6.81
CA GLU A 275 -5.08 -18.18 7.24
C GLU A 275 -5.78 -18.98 6.12
N GLY A 276 -5.33 -18.82 4.88
CA GLY A 276 -5.88 -19.45 3.68
C GLY A 276 -6.92 -18.58 2.99
N GLY A 277 -7.50 -19.10 1.90
CA GLY A 277 -8.60 -18.42 1.20
C GLY A 277 -8.14 -17.39 0.17
N SER A 278 -9.09 -16.56 -0.27
CA SER A 278 -8.89 -15.55 -1.31
C SER A 278 -8.89 -14.14 -0.73
N LEU A 279 -7.86 -13.38 -1.10
CA LEU A 279 -7.62 -12.03 -0.65
C LEU A 279 -7.62 -11.07 -1.85
N LEU A 280 -8.40 -9.99 -1.75
CA LEU A 280 -8.32 -8.83 -2.62
C LEU A 280 -7.60 -7.69 -1.92
N VAL A 281 -6.61 -7.09 -2.58
CA VAL A 281 -5.96 -5.85 -2.12
C VAL A 281 -6.17 -4.78 -3.19
N VAL A 282 -6.70 -3.62 -2.80
CA VAL A 282 -6.86 -2.47 -3.71
C VAL A 282 -6.09 -1.29 -3.15
N PHE A 283 -4.94 -1.02 -3.77
CA PHE A 283 -3.98 0.02 -3.38
C PHE A 283 -3.38 0.68 -4.62
N GLY A 284 -2.89 1.91 -4.49
CA GLY A 284 -2.23 2.64 -5.55
C GLY A 284 -1.08 1.85 -6.21
N ALA A 285 -0.86 2.06 -7.50
CA ALA A 285 0.12 1.30 -8.29
C ALA A 285 1.56 1.38 -7.73
N SER A 286 1.94 2.49 -7.10
CA SER A 286 3.24 2.62 -6.43
C SER A 286 3.44 1.60 -5.31
N HIS A 287 2.38 1.25 -4.57
CA HIS A 287 2.45 0.22 -3.54
C HIS A 287 2.75 -1.14 -4.17
N LEU A 288 2.07 -1.53 -5.24
CA LEU A 288 2.39 -2.79 -5.91
C LEU A 288 3.86 -2.86 -6.35
N MET A 289 4.41 -1.78 -6.90
CA MET A 289 5.81 -1.76 -7.34
C MET A 289 6.79 -1.97 -6.17
N ILE A 290 6.47 -1.42 -4.99
CA ILE A 290 7.22 -1.64 -3.75
C ILE A 290 7.08 -3.10 -3.28
N HIS A 291 5.86 -3.65 -3.33
CA HIS A 291 5.52 -4.95 -2.79
C HIS A 291 5.92 -6.13 -3.68
N LYS A 292 5.95 -5.95 -4.99
CA LYS A 292 6.09 -7.05 -5.95
C LYS A 292 7.30 -7.96 -5.67
N PRO A 293 8.52 -7.45 -5.43
CA PRO A 293 9.65 -8.35 -5.15
C PRO A 293 9.50 -9.15 -3.84
N ALA A 294 8.86 -8.56 -2.82
CA ALA A 294 8.56 -9.26 -1.57
C ALA A 294 7.46 -10.31 -1.75
N LEU A 295 6.41 -9.99 -2.53
CA LEU A 295 5.36 -10.95 -2.87
C LEU A 295 5.90 -12.11 -3.72
N ASP A 296 6.73 -11.82 -4.73
CA ASP A 296 7.39 -12.86 -5.54
C ASP A 296 8.27 -13.77 -4.65
N ALA A 297 8.97 -13.21 -3.66
CA ALA A 297 9.77 -13.97 -2.71
C ALA A 297 8.94 -14.80 -1.71
N SER A 298 7.76 -14.30 -1.32
CA SER A 298 6.84 -14.97 -0.38
C SER A 298 5.96 -16.03 -1.04
N LEU A 299 5.53 -15.80 -2.29
CA LEU A 299 4.47 -16.56 -2.96
C LEU A 299 4.94 -17.27 -4.25
N GLY A 300 6.14 -16.98 -4.74
CA GLY A 300 6.59 -17.36 -6.08
C GLY A 300 6.12 -16.37 -7.15
N GLU A 301 6.44 -16.66 -8.41
CA GLU A 301 6.04 -15.80 -9.52
C GLU A 301 4.51 -15.68 -9.64
N ALA A 302 4.04 -14.47 -9.90
CA ALA A 302 2.62 -14.23 -10.20
C ALA A 302 2.16 -15.09 -11.39
N CYS A 303 0.99 -15.71 -11.27
CA CYS A 303 0.39 -16.46 -12.37
C CYS A 303 -0.30 -15.55 -13.40
N TYR A 304 -0.49 -14.27 -13.08
CA TYR A 304 -1.00 -13.26 -13.99
C TYR A 304 -0.49 -11.85 -13.61
N TYR A 305 -0.23 -11.03 -14.62
CA TYR A 305 0.15 -9.61 -14.49
C TYR A 305 -0.38 -8.85 -15.72
N GLY A 306 -1.33 -7.92 -15.54
CA GLY A 306 -1.85 -7.13 -16.67
C GLY A 306 -3.18 -6.42 -16.41
N ALA A 307 -3.77 -5.86 -17.47
CA ALA A 307 -4.98 -5.02 -17.42
C ALA A 307 -6.31 -5.74 -17.75
N ALA A 308 -6.28 -7.04 -18.06
CA ALA A 308 -7.42 -7.85 -18.48
C ALA A 308 -7.60 -9.09 -17.57
N LEU A 309 -8.24 -8.91 -16.42
CA LEU A 309 -8.23 -9.90 -15.34
C LEU A 309 -8.85 -11.26 -15.71
N GLN A 310 -9.74 -11.31 -16.71
CA GLN A 310 -10.26 -12.56 -17.27
C GLN A 310 -9.18 -13.51 -17.78
N ASP A 311 -8.03 -12.99 -18.24
CA ASP A 311 -6.95 -13.81 -18.79
C ASP A 311 -6.26 -14.65 -17.70
N ALA A 312 -6.36 -14.23 -16.42
CA ALA A 312 -5.88 -14.99 -15.27
C ALA A 312 -6.60 -16.35 -15.14
N LEU A 313 -7.85 -16.46 -15.60
CA LEU A 313 -8.61 -17.71 -15.55
C LEU A 313 -8.05 -18.78 -16.50
N THR A 314 -7.41 -18.36 -17.59
CA THR A 314 -6.84 -19.26 -18.60
C THR A 314 -5.35 -19.56 -18.38
N SER A 315 -4.71 -18.81 -17.48
CA SER A 315 -3.27 -18.87 -17.20
C SER A 315 -2.88 -20.01 -16.25
N ARG A 316 -3.85 -20.79 -15.74
CA ARG A 316 -3.61 -21.98 -14.92
C ARG A 316 -2.99 -23.10 -15.75
N ARG A 317 -1.65 -23.20 -15.75
CA ARG A 317 -0.90 -24.35 -16.27
C ARG A 317 -0.44 -25.25 -15.14
#